data_AF-A0A453LC81-F1
#
_entry.id   AF-A0A453LC81-F1
#
_cell.length_a   1.000
_cell.length_b   1.000
_cell.length_c   1.000
_cell.angle_alpha   90.00
_cell.angle_beta   90.00
_cell.angle_gamma   90.00
#
_symmetry.space_group_name_H-M   'P 1'
#
loop_
_entity.id
_entity.type
_entity.pdbx_description
1 polymer ?
#
loop_
_entity_poly.entity_id
_entity_poly.type
_entity_poly.pdbx_seq_one_letter_code
_entity_poly.pdbx_strand_id
1 'polypeptide(L)'
;DGDVQSDPIALTANFTFVARDSVTGKSAPVNRLSPETEREKQLYAETEALEKVKRRKREEQKGVLEKGVHKLGVEAERLKALLAEGRVFSDFPALADRDSILMKDTRLETSMICQPQQRNLYGRIFGGFLMHRAFELAFSTAYAFVGQRPCFLEVDHVDFLKPVSS
;
A
#
# COMPACT_ATOMS: atom_id res chain seq x y z
N ASP A 1 43.45 -12.65 -10.45
CA ASP A 1 42.05 -12.66 -10.92
C ASP A 1 41.12 -12.77 -9.74
N GLY A 2 40.67 -11.61 -9.23
CA GLY A 2 39.78 -11.51 -8.08
C GLY A 2 38.33 -11.59 -8.53
N ASP A 3 37.67 -12.68 -8.17
CA ASP A 3 36.24 -12.91 -8.38
C ASP A 3 35.45 -11.90 -7.55
N VAL A 4 34.83 -10.91 -8.20
CA VAL A 4 33.94 -9.94 -7.55
C VAL A 4 32.61 -10.65 -7.33
N GLN A 5 32.50 -11.38 -6.22
CA GLN A 5 31.22 -11.89 -5.75
C GLN A 5 30.32 -10.70 -5.40
N SER A 6 29.33 -10.44 -6.24
CA SER A 6 28.29 -9.43 -5.97
C SER A 6 27.49 -9.85 -4.75
N ASP A 7 27.32 -8.94 -3.79
CA ASP A 7 26.45 -9.17 -2.63
C ASP A 7 25.03 -9.57 -3.08
N PRO A 8 24.35 -10.46 -2.34
CA PRO A 8 22.99 -10.86 -2.66
C PRO A 8 22.03 -9.67 -2.54
N ILE A 9 21.18 -9.48 -3.54
CA ILE A 9 20.16 -8.43 -3.55
C ILE A 9 19.14 -8.71 -2.44
N ALA A 10 19.05 -7.80 -1.46
CA ALA A 10 18.12 -7.93 -0.34
C ALA A 10 16.67 -7.52 -0.71
N LEU A 11 16.50 -6.45 -1.49
CA LEU A 11 15.19 -5.93 -1.90
C LEU A 11 15.30 -5.16 -3.22
N THR A 12 14.28 -5.27 -4.06
CA THR A 12 14.05 -4.38 -5.20
C THR A 12 12.78 -3.59 -4.94
N ALA A 13 12.83 -2.26 -5.09
CA ALA A 13 11.68 -1.39 -4.85
C ALA A 13 11.65 -0.22 -5.85
N ASN A 14 10.44 0.19 -6.23
CA ASN A 14 10.20 1.32 -7.11
C ASN A 14 9.47 2.42 -6.35
N PHE A 15 10.02 3.63 -6.36
CA PHE A 15 9.44 4.79 -5.70
C PHE A 15 9.08 5.87 -6.72
N THR A 16 7.90 6.47 -6.56
CA THR A 16 7.49 7.64 -7.34
C THR A 16 7.51 8.86 -6.44
N PHE A 17 8.30 9.87 -6.80
CA PHE A 17 8.36 11.15 -6.11
C PHE A 17 7.70 12.24 -6.95
N VAL A 18 7.12 13.24 -6.29
CA VAL A 18 6.51 14.41 -6.94
C VAL A 18 7.23 15.66 -6.47
N ALA A 19 7.74 16.44 -7.42
CA ALA A 19 8.30 17.75 -7.10
C ALA A 19 7.18 18.72 -6.73
N ARG A 20 7.39 19.47 -5.65
CA ARG A 20 6.44 20.47 -5.14
C ARG A 20 7.15 21.80 -5.01
N ASP A 21 6.52 22.85 -5.52
CA ASP A 21 6.97 24.21 -5.35
C ASP A 21 6.85 24.59 -3.85
N SER A 22 7.93 25.12 -3.28
CA SER A 22 8.02 25.40 -1.84
C SER A 22 7.16 26.56 -1.37
N VAL A 23 6.83 27.49 -2.28
CA VAL A 23 6.07 28.72 -1.97
C VAL A 23 4.58 28.48 -2.20
N THR A 24 4.22 27.93 -3.36
CA THR A 24 2.83 27.73 -3.79
C THR A 24 2.26 26.37 -3.36
N GLY A 25 3.12 25.41 -3.00
CA GLY A 25 2.72 24.05 -2.63
C GLY A 25 2.16 23.22 -3.79
N LYS A 26 2.19 23.73 -5.03
CA LYS A 26 1.70 23.05 -6.24
C LYS A 26 2.77 22.12 -6.82
N SER A 27 2.37 21.27 -7.77
CA SER A 27 3.32 20.43 -8.50
C SER A 27 4.29 21.29 -9.32
N ALA A 28 5.58 20.98 -9.22
CA ALA A 28 6.63 21.63 -9.97
C ALA A 28 7.07 20.73 -11.15
N PRO A 29 7.52 21.31 -12.28
CA PRO A 29 8.04 20.53 -13.39
C PRO A 29 9.32 19.79 -12.98
N VAL A 30 9.48 18.56 -13.46
CA VAL A 30 10.69 17.75 -13.30
C VAL A 30 11.38 17.66 -14.65
N ASN A 31 12.70 17.85 -14.67
CA ASN A 31 13.48 17.72 -15.91
C ASN A 31 13.37 16.30 -16.47
N ARG A 32 13.24 16.20 -17.79
CA ARG A 32 13.16 14.89 -18.46
C ARG A 32 14.52 14.20 -18.40
N LEU A 33 14.49 12.90 -18.15
CA LEU A 33 15.66 12.04 -18.26
C LEU A 33 15.93 11.75 -19.75
N SER A 34 17.21 11.64 -20.12
CA SER A 34 17.65 11.16 -21.42
C SER A 34 18.36 9.83 -21.22
N PRO A 35 17.65 8.69 -21.35
CA PRO A 35 18.26 7.36 -21.19
C PRO A 35 19.36 7.12 -22.23
N GLU A 36 20.55 6.70 -21.80
CA GLU A 36 21.70 6.53 -22.68
C GLU A 36 21.90 5.06 -23.04
N THR A 37 21.82 4.17 -22.05
CA THR A 37 22.03 2.73 -22.22
C THR A 37 20.76 2.00 -22.65
N GLU A 38 20.90 0.84 -23.30
CA GLU A 38 19.75 0.01 -23.68
C GLU A 38 18.91 -0.42 -22.46
N ARG A 39 19.57 -0.70 -21.33
CA ARG A 39 18.88 -1.03 -20.07
C ARG A 39 18.04 0.14 -19.57
N GLU A 40 18.58 1.36 -19.56
CA GLU A 40 17.84 2.55 -19.14
C GLU A 40 16.67 2.85 -20.08
N LYS A 41 16.86 2.70 -21.39
CA LYS A 41 15.79 2.88 -22.38
C LYS A 41 14.63 1.90 -22.15
N GLN A 42 14.95 0.63 -21.85
CA GLN A 42 13.96 -0.39 -21.52
C GLN A 42 13.19 -0.03 -20.25
N LEU A 43 13.89 0.30 -19.15
CA LEU A 43 13.27 0.69 -17.88
C LEU A 43 12.39 1.93 -18.03
N TYR A 44 12.83 2.90 -18.84
CA TYR A 44 12.07 4.11 -19.11
C TYR A 44 10.75 3.80 -19.84
N ALA A 45 10.81 2.99 -20.92
CA ALA A 45 9.64 2.61 -21.69
C ALA A 45 8.63 1.76 -20.87
N GLU A 46 9.13 0.81 -20.07
CA GLU A 46 8.31 0.00 -19.17
C GLU A 46 7.59 0.88 -18.14
N THR A 47 8.30 1.80 -17.50
CA THR A 47 7.74 2.71 -16.51
C THR A 47 6.67 3.61 -17.12
N GLU A 48 6.90 4.19 -18.30
CA GLU A 48 5.87 4.99 -19.00
C GLU A 48 4.60 4.18 -19.33
N ALA A 49 4.75 2.92 -19.72
CA ALA A 49 3.60 2.04 -20.01
C ALA A 49 2.80 1.76 -18.74
N LEU A 50 3.48 1.46 -17.63
CA LEU A 50 2.85 1.23 -16.32
C LEU A 50 2.10 2.48 -15.83
N GLU A 51 2.70 3.67 -15.95
CA GLU A 51 2.04 4.92 -15.55
C GLU A 51 0.79 5.21 -16.39
N LYS A 52 0.81 4.96 -17.70
CA LYS A 52 -0.36 5.10 -18.57
C LYS A 52 -1.51 4.19 -18.12
N VAL A 53 -1.21 2.94 -17.78
CA VAL A 53 -2.21 1.98 -17.28
C VAL A 53 -2.77 2.42 -15.93
N LYS A 54 -1.91 2.86 -14.99
CA LYS A 54 -2.32 3.37 -13.67
C LYS A 54 -3.22 4.60 -13.79
N ARG A 55 -2.87 5.54 -14.67
CA ARG A 55 -3.69 6.73 -14.94
C ARG A 55 -5.08 6.34 -15.45
N ARG A 56 -5.15 5.43 -16.43
CA ARG A 56 -6.42 4.95 -16.98
C ARG A 56 -7.28 4.26 -15.91
N LYS A 57 -6.70 3.38 -15.09
CA LYS A 57 -7.43 2.72 -13.98
C LYS A 57 -8.00 3.74 -12.97
N ARG A 58 -7.26 4.79 -12.65
CA ARG A 58 -7.72 5.87 -11.75
C ARG A 58 -8.89 6.64 -12.35
N GLU A 59 -8.84 6.94 -13.65
CA GLU A 59 -9.93 7.59 -14.38
C GLU A 59 -11.19 6.71 -14.44
N GLU A 60 -11.02 5.42 -14.73
CA GLU A 60 -12.11 4.43 -14.74
C GLU A 60 -12.77 4.30 -13.36
N GLN A 61 -11.99 4.15 -12.29
CA GLN A 61 -12.50 4.03 -10.92
C GLN A 61 -13.30 5.26 -10.49
N LYS A 62 -12.86 6.47 -10.88
CA LYS A 62 -13.62 7.70 -10.63
C LYS A 62 -15.00 7.66 -11.29
N GLY A 63 -15.09 7.10 -12.51
CA GLY A 63 -16.37 6.90 -13.21
C GLY A 63 -17.24 5.77 -12.65
N VAL A 64 -16.68 4.77 -11.96
CA VAL A 64 -17.46 3.69 -11.31
C VAL A 64 -18.12 4.16 -10.02
N LEU A 65 -17.47 5.03 -9.24
CA LEU A 65 -18.08 5.60 -8.03
C LEU A 65 -19.34 6.44 -8.37
N GLU A 66 -19.38 7.03 -9.57
CA GLU A 66 -20.53 7.77 -10.10
C GLU A 66 -21.62 6.86 -10.70
N LYS A 67 -21.29 5.62 -11.06
CA LYS A 67 -22.20 4.61 -11.64
C LYS A 67 -22.28 3.37 -10.76
N GLY A 68 -22.65 3.58 -9.50
CA GLY A 68 -23.01 2.47 -8.61
C GLY A 68 -24.13 1.63 -9.24
N VAL A 69 -24.18 0.34 -8.87
CA VAL A 69 -25.31 -0.60 -9.05
C VAL A 69 -25.12 -1.76 -10.05
N HIS A 70 -24.23 -1.73 -11.04
CA HIS A 70 -24.21 -2.82 -12.06
C HIS A 70 -23.43 -4.12 -11.75
N LYS A 71 -22.81 -4.28 -10.57
CA LYS A 71 -22.04 -5.49 -10.20
C LYS A 71 -22.64 -6.38 -9.09
N LEU A 72 -23.87 -6.12 -8.64
CA LEU A 72 -24.41 -6.81 -7.45
C LEU A 72 -24.78 -8.29 -7.64
N GLY A 73 -25.02 -8.78 -8.86
CA GLY A 73 -25.62 -10.12 -9.04
C GLY A 73 -24.73 -11.29 -8.61
N VAL A 74 -23.44 -11.27 -9.00
CA VAL A 74 -22.49 -12.36 -8.71
C VAL A 74 -21.83 -12.18 -7.33
N GLU A 75 -21.66 -10.94 -6.87
CA GLU A 75 -21.12 -10.65 -5.54
C GLU A 75 -22.13 -10.89 -4.41
N ALA A 76 -23.44 -10.81 -4.69
CA ALA A 76 -24.47 -10.98 -3.65
C ALA A 76 -24.46 -12.39 -3.04
N GLU A 77 -24.33 -13.45 -3.83
CA GLU A 77 -24.32 -14.82 -3.29
C GLU A 77 -23.06 -15.09 -2.47
N ARG A 78 -21.89 -14.64 -2.94
CA ARG A 78 -20.65 -14.73 -2.16
C ARG A 78 -20.76 -13.94 -0.86
N LEU A 79 -21.33 -12.74 -0.91
CA LEU A 79 -21.54 -11.91 0.27
C LEU A 79 -22.49 -12.59 1.27
N LYS A 80 -23.59 -13.18 0.80
CA LYS A 80 -24.51 -13.95 1.64
C LYS A 80 -23.80 -15.13 2.32
N ALA A 81 -22.98 -15.87 1.59
CA ALA A 81 -22.21 -16.99 2.15
C ALA A 81 -21.26 -16.52 3.26
N LEU A 82 -20.48 -15.46 3.01
CA LEU A 82 -19.58 -14.87 4.01
C LEU A 82 -20.33 -14.35 5.26
N LEU A 83 -21.50 -13.73 5.06
CA LEU A 83 -22.34 -13.26 6.16
C LEU A 83 -22.94 -14.42 6.98
N ALA A 84 -23.32 -15.52 6.32
CA ALA A 84 -23.84 -16.70 7.01
C ALA A 84 -22.76 -17.34 7.90
N GLU A 85 -21.54 -17.48 7.37
CA GLU A 85 -20.38 -17.96 8.13
C GLU A 85 -20.08 -17.05 9.34
N GLY A 86 -19.96 -15.74 9.12
CA GLY A 86 -19.67 -14.78 10.18
C GLY A 86 -20.75 -14.67 11.28
N ARG A 87 -22.01 -15.02 10.97
CA ARG A 87 -23.09 -15.09 11.97
C ARG A 87 -22.87 -16.22 12.96
N VAL A 88 -22.37 -17.38 12.53
CA VAL A 88 -22.06 -18.49 13.44
C VAL A 88 -21.06 -18.05 14.51
N PHE A 89 -20.00 -17.32 14.11
CA PHE A 89 -19.04 -16.75 15.05
C PHE A 89 -19.65 -15.79 16.08
N SER A 90 -20.69 -15.05 15.70
CA SER A 90 -21.31 -14.04 16.57
C SER A 90 -22.42 -14.62 17.45
N ASP A 91 -23.30 -15.43 16.89
CA ASP A 91 -24.50 -15.94 17.54
C ASP A 91 -24.22 -17.27 18.30
N PHE A 92 -23.30 -18.09 17.77
CA PHE A 92 -23.00 -19.44 18.27
C PHE A 92 -21.49 -19.73 18.31
N PRO A 93 -20.70 -18.97 19.10
CA PRO A 93 -19.23 -19.05 19.06
C PRO A 93 -18.67 -20.45 19.37
N ALA A 94 -19.39 -21.27 20.15
CA ALA A 94 -18.96 -22.65 20.44
C ALA A 94 -19.03 -23.60 19.23
N LEU A 95 -19.82 -23.26 18.20
CA LEU A 95 -19.98 -24.02 16.95
C LEU A 95 -19.14 -23.46 15.80
N ALA A 96 -18.46 -22.34 16.02
CA ALA A 96 -17.64 -21.70 15.01
C ALA A 96 -16.39 -22.55 14.70
N ASP A 97 -15.92 -22.45 13.45
CA ASP A 97 -14.67 -23.09 13.04
C ASP A 97 -13.50 -22.56 13.89
N ARG A 98 -12.63 -23.47 14.34
CA ARG A 98 -11.52 -23.14 15.23
C ARG A 98 -10.32 -22.56 14.50
N ASP A 99 -10.24 -22.79 13.18
CA ASP A 99 -9.15 -22.30 12.34
C ASP A 99 -9.46 -20.93 11.70
N SER A 100 -10.57 -20.31 12.10
CA SER A 100 -11.07 -19.05 11.55
C SER A 100 -11.36 -18.06 12.68
N ILE A 101 -11.22 -16.77 12.39
CA ILE A 101 -11.48 -15.68 13.35
C ILE A 101 -12.06 -14.47 12.62
N LEU A 102 -12.93 -13.72 13.30
CA LEU A 102 -13.46 -12.48 12.73
C LEU A 102 -12.37 -11.41 12.73
N MET A 103 -12.29 -10.65 11.63
CA MET A 103 -11.32 -9.55 11.50
C MET A 103 -11.38 -8.51 12.63
N LYS A 104 -12.57 -8.32 13.23
CA LYS A 104 -12.76 -7.38 14.35
C LYS A 104 -11.97 -7.80 15.59
N ASP A 105 -11.74 -9.10 15.77
CA ASP A 105 -11.09 -9.67 16.95
C ASP A 105 -9.56 -9.68 16.83
N THR A 106 -9.02 -9.48 15.62
CA THR A 106 -7.57 -9.32 15.36
C THR A 106 -7.17 -7.88 15.08
N ARG A 107 -8.10 -6.93 15.14
CA ARG A 107 -7.88 -5.53 14.74
C ARG A 107 -7.03 -4.81 15.79
N LEU A 108 -5.88 -4.31 15.37
CA LEU A 108 -5.03 -3.42 16.15
C LEU A 108 -5.05 -2.01 15.56
N GLU A 109 -4.96 -1.01 16.43
CA GLU A 109 -4.86 0.40 16.05
C GLU A 109 -3.68 1.05 16.77
N THR A 110 -3.04 2.01 16.12
CA THR A 110 -2.00 2.83 16.73
C THR A 110 -2.25 4.29 16.42
N SER A 111 -2.00 5.14 17.42
CA SER A 111 -2.10 6.59 17.30
C SER A 111 -0.80 7.20 17.83
N MET A 112 -0.26 8.18 17.10
CA MET A 112 0.99 8.83 17.44
C MET A 112 0.96 10.30 17.05
N ILE A 113 1.57 11.13 17.89
CA ILE A 113 1.83 12.53 17.58
C ILE A 113 3.10 12.60 16.73
N CYS A 114 2.98 13.20 15.56
CA CYS A 114 4.12 13.35 14.66
C CYS A 114 5.03 14.51 15.12
N GLN A 115 6.29 14.20 15.41
CA GLN A 115 7.27 15.14 15.96
C GLN A 115 8.07 15.87 14.87
N PRO A 116 8.70 17.03 15.17
CA PRO A 116 9.50 17.79 14.22
C PRO A 116 10.57 16.99 13.47
N GLN A 117 11.20 16.02 14.12
CA GLN A 117 12.26 15.16 13.56
C GLN A 117 11.75 14.23 12.46
N GLN A 118 10.44 13.99 12.39
CA GLN A 118 9.79 13.12 11.40
C GLN A 118 9.33 13.89 10.15
N ARG A 119 9.53 15.22 10.13
CA ARG A 119 9.17 16.10 9.02
C ARG A 119 10.36 16.34 8.09
N ASN A 120 10.05 16.51 6.82
CA ASN A 120 11.00 17.06 5.86
C ASN A 120 11.19 18.57 6.04
N LEU A 121 12.12 19.15 5.27
CA LEU A 121 12.44 20.58 5.30
C LEU A 121 11.23 21.50 5.04
N TYR A 122 10.18 20.96 4.41
CA TYR A 122 8.94 21.66 4.08
C TYR A 122 7.80 21.33 5.06
N GLY A 123 8.10 20.78 6.24
CA GLY A 123 7.14 20.54 7.31
C GLY A 123 6.17 19.37 7.08
N ARG A 124 6.41 18.51 6.08
CA ARG A 124 5.57 17.34 5.79
C ARG A 124 6.20 16.07 6.36
N ILE A 125 5.41 15.17 6.91
CA ILE A 125 5.93 13.90 7.42
C ILE A 125 6.50 13.05 6.29
N PHE A 126 7.67 12.46 6.53
CA PHE A 126 8.33 11.59 5.58
C PHE A 126 7.49 10.32 5.33
N GLY A 127 7.29 9.96 4.07
CA GLY A 127 6.56 8.75 3.68
C GLY A 127 7.19 7.48 4.26
N GLY A 128 8.52 7.42 4.34
CA GLY A 128 9.23 6.30 4.96
C GLY A 128 8.89 6.10 6.44
N PHE A 129 8.69 7.18 7.19
CA PHE A 129 8.24 7.11 8.58
C PHE A 129 6.83 6.52 8.69
N LEU A 130 5.90 6.96 7.83
CA LEU A 130 4.54 6.43 7.79
C LEU A 130 4.51 4.94 7.40
N MET A 131 5.29 4.56 6.38
CA MET A 131 5.38 3.16 5.94
C MET A 131 5.95 2.26 7.02
N HIS A 132 6.97 2.71 7.74
CA HIS A 132 7.54 1.96 8.87
C HIS A 132 6.49 1.70 9.96
N ARG A 133 5.72 2.72 10.32
CA ARG A 133 4.65 2.61 11.34
C ARG A 133 3.49 1.73 10.89
N ALA A 134 3.11 1.80 9.62
CA ALA A 134 2.12 0.91 9.04
C ALA A 134 2.61 -0.55 9.04
N PHE A 135 3.88 -0.78 8.72
CA PHE A 135 4.49 -2.11 8.75
C PHE A 135 4.51 -2.70 10.17
N GLU A 136 4.91 -1.93 11.19
CA GLU A 136 4.90 -2.39 12.58
C GLU A 136 3.50 -2.81 13.05
N LEU A 137 2.46 -2.04 12.67
CA LEU A 137 1.08 -2.37 12.99
C LEU A 137 0.61 -3.63 12.25
N ALA A 138 0.91 -3.73 10.96
CA ALA A 138 0.56 -4.90 10.14
C ALA A 138 1.24 -6.17 10.66
N PHE A 139 2.52 -6.09 11.03
CA PHE A 139 3.27 -7.19 11.63
C PHE A 139 2.65 -7.63 12.96
N SER A 140 2.29 -6.68 13.82
CA SER A 140 1.63 -6.97 15.10
C SER A 140 0.26 -7.63 14.92
N THR A 141 -0.51 -7.16 13.93
CA THR A 141 -1.83 -7.73 13.58
C THR A 141 -1.69 -9.16 13.06
N ALA A 142 -0.73 -9.42 12.17
CA ALA A 142 -0.45 -10.76 11.65
C ALA A 142 0.05 -11.71 12.75
N TYR A 143 0.89 -11.23 13.66
CA TYR A 143 1.34 -12.00 14.82
C TYR A 143 0.18 -12.38 15.73
N ALA A 144 -0.72 -11.44 16.03
CA ALA A 144 -1.91 -11.68 16.85
C ALA A 144 -2.87 -12.68 16.20
N PHE A 145 -2.98 -12.67 14.87
CA PHE A 145 -3.81 -13.62 14.11
C PHE A 145 -3.22 -15.03 14.06
N VAL A 146 -1.94 -15.17 13.68
CA VAL A 146 -1.32 -16.47 13.41
C VAL A 146 -0.74 -17.12 14.67
N GLY A 147 -0.45 -16.34 15.71
CA GLY A 147 0.21 -16.81 16.93
C GLY A 147 1.67 -17.23 16.75
N GLN A 148 2.26 -16.92 15.59
CA GLN A 148 3.65 -17.20 15.25
C GLN A 148 4.28 -15.97 14.61
N ARG A 149 5.62 -15.90 14.62
CA ARG A 149 6.37 -14.78 14.04
C ARG A 149 6.14 -14.68 12.53
N PRO A 150 5.51 -13.61 12.01
CA PRO A 150 5.36 -13.42 10.58
C PRO A 150 6.70 -13.21 9.89
N CYS A 151 6.79 -13.63 8.64
CA CYS A 151 7.89 -13.31 7.73
C CYS A 151 7.45 -12.22 6.76
N PHE A 152 8.30 -11.21 6.55
CA PHE A 152 8.06 -10.22 5.51
C PHE A 152 8.26 -10.85 4.13
N LEU A 153 7.26 -10.72 3.27
CA LEU A 153 7.33 -11.18 1.88
C LEU A 153 7.49 -9.99 0.94
N GLU A 154 6.47 -9.13 0.90
CA GLU A 154 6.47 -7.92 0.08
C GLU A 154 5.56 -6.85 0.68
N VAL A 155 5.76 -5.61 0.23
CA VAL A 155 4.77 -4.55 0.38
C VAL A 155 4.14 -4.33 -0.98
N ASP A 156 2.82 -4.43 -1.03
CA ASP A 156 2.03 -4.07 -2.19
C ASP A 156 2.12 -2.56 -2.52
N HIS A 157 1.27 -2.08 -3.42
CA HIS A 157 1.24 -0.69 -3.80
C HIS A 157 0.77 0.24 -2.65
N VAL A 158 1.60 1.22 -2.29
CA VAL A 158 1.26 2.28 -1.32
C VAL A 158 1.09 3.62 -2.03
N ASP A 159 -0.06 4.26 -1.83
CA ASP A 159 -0.39 5.58 -2.39
C ASP A 159 -0.52 6.63 -1.26
N PHE A 160 0.23 7.73 -1.37
CA PHE A 160 0.13 8.88 -0.46
C PHE A 160 -0.89 9.89 -1.00
N LEU A 161 -2.14 9.78 -0.56
CA LEU A 161 -3.26 10.58 -1.08
C LEU A 161 -3.23 12.06 -0.64
N LYS A 162 -2.78 12.31 0.59
CA LYS A 162 -2.70 13.66 1.17
C LYS A 162 -1.43 13.81 2.00
N PRO A 163 -0.80 14.99 2.01
CA PRO A 163 0.32 15.25 2.90
C PRO A 163 -0.16 15.25 4.35
N VAL A 164 0.68 14.72 5.25
CA VAL A 164 0.48 14.86 6.69
C VAL A 164 1.30 16.07 7.15
N SER A 165 0.59 17.11 7.56
CA SER A 165 1.14 18.32 8.19
C SER A 165 0.59 18.43 9.60
N SER A 166 1.47 18.56 10.58
CA SER A 166 1.14 18.91 11.97
C SER A 166 0.85 20.40 12.08
#